data_AF-A0A1C5D328-F1
#
_entry.id   AF-A0A1C5D328-F1
#
_cell.length_a   1.000
_cell.length_b   1.000
_cell.length_c   1.000
_cell.angle_alpha   90.00
_cell.angle_beta   90.00
_cell.angle_gamma   90.00
#
_symmetry.space_group_name_H-M   'P 1'
#
loop_
_entity.id
_entity.type
_entity.pdbx_description
1 polymer ?
#
loop_
_entity_poly.entity_id
_entity_poly.type
_entity_poly.pdbx_seq_one_letter_code
_entity_poly.pdbx_strand_id
1 'polypeptide(L)'
;MPPTLASLVHHSALKLTVRAGADRLDVPVRWAHVSELADPVPYMEGGELLLITALKLDAEDPEAMRRYVRRLAGAGVVGLGFAVGVNYEEIPKALVDACADEPLPLLEVPRRTPFLAISKAVSAAIAADQYRAVTAGFAAQRELTKQALNSGPEGLLTALAAQVDGWAALYDASGTVVAAAPDWAGRRAARLTGEVERLRERPAPASSVVGGPEHEDRVELHSLGTGRRPRAALAVGTAAAPGTAERYAVHSAIALLTLTTERSRSLHAAEQRIGTAVLRMLLAGEPDHARAVAGDLYGGLLDAPFRMIVADSLPGARATATGGDRLGTLAEALESAAARSGEAVLVVPEGERLVVLAADGGAAVAACVAWAADLEAARTSPERAATEEDEIVVGLSAPAGPIAAAAAYKQAEQSLSVARRRGRVLVEHEQLAAGSVLPLLADDAVKAFADGLLRPLYEHDATGRGDLVASLRAWLSRHGQWDAAAADLGVHRHTLRYRMRRVEEILGRSLDDPDVRMELWLALKATSTDQ
;
A
#
# COMPACT_ATOMS: atom_id res chain seq x y z
N MET A 1 -10.31 35.07 -12.80
CA MET A 1 -9.65 36.21 -12.17
C MET A 1 -10.68 37.23 -11.73
N PRO A 2 -10.59 37.69 -10.47
CA PRO A 2 -11.47 38.73 -9.93
C PRO A 2 -11.31 40.04 -10.73
N PRO A 3 -12.35 40.89 -10.80
CA PRO A 3 -12.20 42.20 -11.44
C PRO A 3 -11.18 43.04 -10.67
N THR A 4 -10.33 43.76 -11.40
CA THR A 4 -9.35 44.71 -10.85
C THR A 4 -9.74 46.14 -11.18
N LEU A 5 -9.14 47.12 -10.50
CA LEU A 5 -9.32 48.53 -10.89
C LEU A 5 -8.87 48.78 -12.33
N ALA A 6 -7.77 48.15 -12.76
CA ALA A 6 -7.32 48.18 -14.14
C ALA A 6 -8.43 47.69 -15.08
N SER A 7 -9.11 46.59 -14.77
CA SER A 7 -10.19 46.07 -15.61
C SER A 7 -11.37 47.05 -15.76
N LEU A 8 -11.68 47.81 -14.70
CA LEU A 8 -12.74 48.83 -14.71
C LEU A 8 -12.34 50.07 -15.52
N VAL A 9 -11.09 50.51 -15.41
CA VAL A 9 -10.55 51.63 -16.19
C VAL A 9 -10.52 51.30 -17.68
N HIS A 10 -10.12 50.09 -18.05
CA HIS A 10 -10.13 49.62 -19.44
C HIS A 10 -11.54 49.38 -19.99
N HIS A 11 -12.58 49.35 -19.14
CA HIS A 11 -13.95 49.20 -19.57
C HIS A 11 -14.43 50.49 -20.26
N SER A 12 -14.28 50.54 -21.58
CA SER A 12 -14.47 51.73 -22.42
C SER A 12 -15.82 52.46 -22.26
N ALA A 13 -16.87 51.76 -21.83
CA ALA A 13 -18.19 52.34 -21.54
C ALA A 13 -18.24 53.18 -20.26
N LEU A 14 -17.39 52.91 -19.26
CA LEU A 14 -17.38 53.62 -17.98
C LEU A 14 -16.61 54.95 -18.06
N LYS A 15 -15.67 55.06 -19.02
CA LYS A 15 -14.88 56.29 -19.29
C LYS A 15 -14.17 56.83 -18.03
N LEU A 16 -13.69 55.93 -17.18
CA LEU A 16 -12.96 56.28 -15.97
C LEU A 16 -11.56 56.78 -16.33
N THR A 17 -11.07 57.80 -15.63
CA THR A 17 -9.71 58.31 -15.83
C THR A 17 -8.93 58.24 -14.53
N VAL A 18 -7.73 57.68 -14.57
CA VAL A 18 -6.86 57.58 -13.39
C VAL A 18 -6.24 58.95 -13.09
N ARG A 19 -6.33 59.39 -11.84
CA ARG A 19 -5.81 60.69 -11.38
C ARG A 19 -4.71 60.56 -10.33
N ALA A 20 -4.68 59.46 -9.58
CA ALA A 20 -3.58 59.08 -8.69
C ALA A 20 -3.47 57.55 -8.59
N GLY A 21 -2.30 57.03 -8.17
CA GLY A 21 -2.09 55.61 -7.90
C GLY A 21 -2.11 54.68 -9.12
N ALA A 22 -1.61 55.13 -10.28
CA ALA A 22 -1.62 54.35 -11.53
C ALA A 22 -0.80 53.05 -11.48
N ASP A 23 0.17 52.97 -10.57
CA ASP A 23 1.01 51.82 -10.28
C ASP A 23 0.29 50.72 -9.46
N ARG A 24 -0.92 50.98 -8.95
CA ARG A 24 -1.67 50.08 -8.06
C ARG A 24 -3.03 49.65 -8.60
N LEU A 25 -3.19 49.58 -9.92
CA LEU A 25 -4.47 49.25 -10.54
C LEU A 25 -4.77 47.74 -10.61
N ASP A 26 -3.76 46.88 -10.43
CA ASP A 26 -3.93 45.42 -10.46
C ASP A 26 -4.51 44.83 -9.16
N VAL A 27 -5.01 45.67 -8.27
CA VAL A 27 -5.71 45.25 -7.04
C VAL A 27 -7.13 44.75 -7.34
N PRO A 28 -7.56 43.63 -6.74
CA PRO A 28 -8.89 43.08 -6.95
C PRO A 28 -9.96 43.92 -6.23
N VAL A 29 -11.07 44.14 -6.91
CA VAL A 29 -12.25 44.86 -6.43
C VAL A 29 -13.31 43.84 -6.04
N ARG A 30 -13.63 43.76 -4.74
CA ARG A 30 -14.64 42.85 -4.20
C ARG A 30 -16.05 43.42 -4.29
N TRP A 31 -16.19 44.75 -4.26
CA TRP A 31 -17.46 45.44 -4.37
C TRP A 31 -17.28 46.90 -4.79
N ALA A 32 -18.33 47.54 -5.28
CA ALA A 32 -18.36 48.98 -5.48
C ALA A 32 -19.46 49.59 -4.61
N HIS A 33 -19.08 50.47 -3.69
CA HIS A 33 -19.97 51.05 -2.70
C HIS A 33 -20.10 52.56 -2.91
N VAL A 34 -21.32 53.09 -2.78
CA VAL A 34 -21.57 54.54 -2.86
C VAL A 34 -21.80 55.06 -1.46
N SER A 35 -21.03 56.08 -1.04
CA SER A 35 -21.21 56.71 0.27
C SER A 35 -20.89 58.19 0.23
N GLU A 36 -21.65 58.98 1.00
CA GLU A 36 -21.40 60.41 1.21
C GLU A 36 -21.09 60.70 2.68
N LEU A 37 -20.76 59.67 3.47
CA LEU A 37 -20.42 59.84 4.87
C LEU A 37 -19.00 60.41 5.01
N ALA A 38 -18.83 61.34 5.95
CA ALA A 38 -17.51 61.81 6.38
C ALA A 38 -16.66 60.69 7.01
N ASP A 39 -17.33 59.63 7.47
CA ASP A 39 -16.73 58.38 7.91
C ASP A 39 -17.52 57.18 7.39
N PRO A 40 -17.10 56.56 6.28
CA PRO A 40 -17.72 55.35 5.77
C PRO A 40 -17.14 54.06 6.39
N VAL A 41 -16.01 54.13 7.11
CA VAL A 41 -15.25 52.95 7.58
C VAL A 41 -16.06 51.95 8.41
N PRO A 42 -17.00 52.35 9.29
CA PRO A 42 -17.80 51.40 10.07
C PRO A 42 -18.66 50.43 9.25
N TYR A 43 -18.85 50.70 7.95
CA TYR A 43 -19.68 49.89 7.05
C TYR A 43 -18.86 49.17 5.97
N MET A 44 -17.53 49.19 6.06
CA MET A 44 -16.62 48.58 5.08
C MET A 44 -16.03 47.27 5.61
N GLU A 45 -15.78 46.32 4.70
CA GLU A 45 -15.15 45.02 4.96
C GLU A 45 -13.75 44.89 4.33
N GLY A 46 -13.38 45.82 3.44
CA GLY A 46 -12.13 45.84 2.70
C GLY A 46 -12.24 45.21 1.31
N GLY A 47 -11.49 45.74 0.35
CA GLY A 47 -11.54 45.35 -1.05
C GLY A 47 -12.55 46.16 -1.89
N GLU A 48 -13.18 47.19 -1.33
CA GLU A 48 -14.18 48.00 -2.04
C GLU A 48 -13.57 49.13 -2.87
N LEU A 49 -14.20 49.42 -4.00
CA LEU A 49 -14.10 50.70 -4.70
C LEU A 49 -15.16 51.64 -4.14
N LEU A 50 -14.75 52.67 -3.41
CA LEU A 50 -15.67 53.66 -2.85
C LEU A 50 -16.00 54.72 -3.91
N LEU A 51 -17.27 55.06 -4.09
CA LEU A 51 -17.75 56.06 -5.05
C LEU A 51 -18.39 57.23 -4.31
N ILE A 52 -17.91 58.45 -4.54
CA ILE A 52 -18.33 59.66 -3.82
C ILE A 52 -18.57 60.84 -4.77
N THR A 53 -19.51 61.71 -4.42
CA THR A 53 -19.71 63.04 -5.03
C THR A 53 -19.20 64.18 -4.14
N ALA A 54 -18.85 63.86 -2.89
CA ALA A 54 -18.39 64.79 -1.85
C ALA A 54 -19.42 65.87 -1.52
N LEU A 55 -20.71 65.52 -1.43
CA LEU A 55 -21.78 66.47 -1.08
C LEU A 55 -21.73 66.92 0.40
N LYS A 56 -21.19 66.07 1.27
CA LYS A 56 -21.08 66.32 2.73
C LYS A 56 -19.65 66.43 3.22
N LEU A 57 -18.70 66.53 2.28
CA LEU A 57 -17.27 66.60 2.54
C LEU A 57 -16.77 67.92 2.00
N ASP A 58 -15.99 68.65 2.80
CA ASP A 58 -15.21 69.77 2.29
C ASP A 58 -13.97 69.19 1.59
N ALA A 59 -14.09 68.95 0.29
CA ALA A 59 -13.03 68.35 -0.50
C ALA A 59 -11.91 69.33 -0.87
N GLU A 60 -12.04 70.62 -0.52
CA GLU A 60 -10.99 71.63 -0.73
C GLU A 60 -10.04 71.73 0.47
N ASP A 61 -10.46 71.31 1.67
CA ASP A 61 -9.61 71.26 2.86
C ASP A 61 -8.56 70.13 2.76
N PRO A 62 -7.26 70.47 2.63
CA PRO A 62 -6.20 69.48 2.51
C PRO A 62 -6.06 68.56 3.73
N GLU A 63 -6.29 69.08 4.95
CA GLU A 63 -6.10 68.28 6.16
C GLU A 63 -7.27 67.32 6.38
N ALA A 64 -8.49 67.74 6.04
CA ALA A 64 -9.65 66.86 6.01
C ALA A 64 -9.48 65.72 5.00
N MET A 65 -9.01 66.03 3.79
CA MET A 65 -8.83 65.02 2.73
C MET A 65 -7.72 64.02 3.05
N ARG A 66 -6.57 64.46 3.59
CA ARG A 66 -5.53 63.53 4.08
C ARG A 66 -6.06 62.57 5.14
N ARG A 67 -6.81 63.08 6.12
CA ARG A 67 -7.41 62.24 7.17
C ARG A 67 -8.41 61.26 6.58
N TYR A 68 -9.23 61.70 5.64
CA TYR A 68 -10.22 60.86 4.97
C TYR A 68 -9.54 59.71 4.19
N VAL A 69 -8.59 60.02 3.31
CA VAL A 69 -7.88 59.01 2.50
C VAL A 69 -7.13 58.01 3.37
N ARG A 70 -6.41 58.47 4.41
CA ARG A 70 -5.69 57.59 5.34
C ARG A 70 -6.62 56.58 6.04
N ARG A 71 -7.83 57.02 6.40
CA ARG A 71 -8.84 56.13 7.01
C ARG A 71 -9.35 55.09 6.03
N LEU A 72 -9.60 55.47 4.78
CA LEU A 72 -10.03 54.53 3.74
C LEU A 72 -8.96 53.48 3.45
N ALA A 73 -7.71 53.92 3.28
CA ALA A 73 -6.58 53.03 3.07
C ALA A 73 -6.39 52.08 4.26
N GLY A 74 -6.48 52.59 5.49
CA GLY A 74 -6.42 51.78 6.71
C GLY A 74 -7.56 50.76 6.86
N ALA A 75 -8.73 51.04 6.27
CA ALA A 75 -9.87 50.11 6.22
C ALA A 75 -9.80 49.10 5.08
N GLY A 76 -8.76 49.15 4.24
CA GLY A 76 -8.59 48.22 3.11
C GLY A 76 -9.40 48.59 1.87
N VAL A 77 -9.90 49.82 1.75
CA VAL A 77 -10.50 50.33 0.51
C VAL A 77 -9.44 50.32 -0.58
N VAL A 78 -9.75 49.76 -1.75
CA VAL A 78 -8.74 49.53 -2.80
C VAL A 78 -8.68 50.66 -3.81
N GLY A 79 -9.72 51.51 -3.88
CA GLY A 79 -9.72 52.71 -4.71
C GLY A 79 -10.88 53.65 -4.40
N LEU A 80 -10.76 54.89 -4.86
CA LEU A 80 -11.75 55.95 -4.72
C LEU A 80 -12.18 56.46 -6.10
N GLY A 81 -13.47 56.41 -6.40
CA GLY A 81 -14.08 57.01 -7.59
C GLY A 81 -14.78 58.32 -7.23
N PHE A 82 -14.34 59.42 -7.82
CA PHE A 82 -14.89 60.74 -7.57
C PHE A 82 -15.73 61.21 -8.76
N ALA A 83 -17.01 61.52 -8.54
CA ALA A 83 -17.88 62.06 -9.57
C ALA A 83 -17.67 63.56 -9.79
N VAL A 84 -17.22 63.92 -11.00
CA VAL A 84 -17.09 65.31 -11.44
C VAL A 84 -18.37 65.80 -12.14
N GLY A 85 -18.62 67.12 -12.08
CA GLY A 85 -19.81 67.76 -12.64
C GLY A 85 -21.09 67.57 -11.81
N VAL A 86 -20.95 67.23 -10.51
CA VAL A 86 -22.07 67.11 -9.56
C VAL A 86 -22.00 68.20 -8.50
N ASN A 87 -21.02 68.10 -7.58
CA ASN A 87 -20.73 69.13 -6.58
C ASN A 87 -19.48 69.96 -6.97
N TYR A 88 -18.50 69.32 -7.60
CA TYR A 88 -17.28 69.93 -8.11
C TYR A 88 -17.14 69.66 -9.62
N GLU A 89 -16.72 70.66 -10.40
CA GLU A 89 -16.50 70.52 -11.86
C GLU A 89 -15.26 69.66 -12.19
N GLU A 90 -14.22 69.74 -11.35
CA GLU A 90 -13.01 68.92 -11.42
C GLU A 90 -12.73 68.31 -10.04
N ILE A 91 -11.86 67.30 -9.97
CA ILE A 91 -11.46 66.75 -8.67
C ILE A 91 -10.59 67.79 -7.93
N PRO A 92 -10.96 68.20 -6.69
CA PRO A 92 -10.16 69.14 -5.92
C PRO A 92 -8.73 68.65 -5.71
N LYS A 93 -7.76 69.56 -5.87
CA LYS A 93 -6.33 69.24 -5.75
C LYS A 93 -5.97 68.64 -4.39
N ALA A 94 -6.61 69.09 -3.32
CA ALA A 94 -6.44 68.55 -1.97
C ALA A 94 -6.69 67.03 -1.89
N LEU A 95 -7.67 66.51 -2.62
CA LEU A 95 -7.96 65.07 -2.68
C LEU A 95 -6.95 64.32 -3.56
N VAL A 96 -6.54 64.89 -4.69
CA VAL A 96 -5.52 64.31 -5.57
C VAL A 96 -4.19 64.15 -4.84
N ASP A 97 -3.74 65.21 -4.17
CA ASP A 97 -2.50 65.22 -3.38
C ASP A 97 -2.58 64.20 -2.23
N ALA A 98 -3.72 64.14 -1.51
CA ALA A 98 -3.92 63.16 -0.45
C ALA A 98 -3.86 61.70 -0.93
N CYS A 99 -4.46 61.38 -2.09
CA CYS A 99 -4.39 60.05 -2.71
C CYS A 99 -3.03 59.74 -3.35
N ALA A 100 -2.20 60.74 -3.63
CA ALA A 100 -0.83 60.55 -4.08
C ALA A 100 0.10 60.27 -2.90
N ASP A 101 -0.07 61.00 -1.78
CA ASP A 101 0.71 60.84 -0.55
C ASP A 101 0.43 59.50 0.15
N GLU A 102 -0.86 59.13 0.24
CA GLU A 102 -1.32 57.81 0.67
C GLU A 102 -1.77 57.07 -0.60
N PRO A 103 -0.92 56.20 -1.22
CA PRO A 103 -1.06 55.70 -2.59
C PRO A 103 -2.31 54.83 -2.79
N LEU A 104 -3.47 55.48 -2.79
CA LEU A 104 -4.81 54.96 -2.97
C LEU A 104 -5.26 55.39 -4.38
N PRO A 105 -5.50 54.45 -5.29
CA PRO A 105 -5.95 54.76 -6.63
C PRO A 105 -7.19 55.68 -6.65
N LEU A 106 -7.07 56.81 -7.35
CA LEU A 106 -8.12 57.80 -7.52
C LEU A 106 -8.60 57.81 -8.97
N LEU A 107 -9.89 57.55 -9.16
CA LEU A 107 -10.54 57.47 -10.47
C LEU A 107 -11.52 58.64 -10.63
N GLU A 108 -11.37 59.41 -11.69
CA GLU A 108 -12.38 60.37 -12.13
C GLU A 108 -13.54 59.64 -12.79
N VAL A 109 -14.74 59.89 -12.28
CA VAL A 109 -16.00 59.40 -12.84
C VAL A 109 -16.71 60.56 -13.53
N PRO A 110 -16.83 60.56 -14.88
CA PRO A 110 -17.46 61.67 -15.59
C PRO A 110 -18.97 61.69 -15.33
N ARG A 111 -19.58 62.89 -15.33
CA ARG A 111 -21.01 63.11 -15.06
C ARG A 111 -21.98 62.18 -15.82
N ARG A 112 -21.63 61.77 -17.03
CA ARG A 112 -22.42 60.86 -17.88
C ARG A 112 -22.42 59.40 -17.41
N THR A 113 -21.51 59.02 -16.52
CA THR A 113 -21.37 57.65 -15.99
C THR A 113 -22.02 57.59 -14.62
N PRO A 114 -23.26 57.08 -14.50
CA PRO A 114 -23.89 56.91 -13.19
C PRO A 114 -23.14 55.86 -12.37
N PHE A 115 -23.01 56.06 -11.06
CA PHE A 115 -22.39 55.08 -10.17
C PHE A 115 -23.03 53.69 -10.26
N LEU A 116 -24.34 53.61 -10.53
CA LEU A 116 -25.03 52.34 -10.79
C LEU A 116 -24.40 51.54 -11.96
N ALA A 117 -23.87 52.21 -12.99
CA ALA A 117 -23.20 51.53 -14.10
C ALA A 117 -21.88 50.89 -13.66
N ILE A 118 -21.12 51.58 -12.79
CA ILE A 118 -19.89 51.03 -12.20
C ILE A 118 -20.22 49.86 -11.27
N SER A 119 -21.20 50.02 -10.37
CA SER A 119 -21.63 48.93 -9.49
C SER A 119 -22.12 47.72 -10.28
N LYS A 120 -22.94 47.90 -11.33
CA LYS A 120 -23.36 46.81 -12.20
C LYS A 120 -22.20 46.14 -12.92
N ALA A 121 -21.20 46.91 -13.39
CA ALA A 121 -20.03 46.36 -14.06
C ALA A 121 -19.19 45.49 -13.11
N VAL A 122 -18.97 45.97 -11.87
CA VAL A 122 -18.26 45.20 -10.82
C VAL A 122 -19.05 43.92 -10.48
N SER A 123 -20.35 44.03 -10.19
CA SER A 123 -21.17 42.85 -9.88
C SER A 123 -21.20 41.84 -11.03
N ALA A 124 -21.35 42.29 -12.27
CA ALA A 124 -21.35 41.41 -13.44
C ALA A 124 -20.00 40.71 -13.64
N ALA A 125 -18.89 41.41 -13.41
CA ALA A 125 -17.56 40.83 -13.51
C ALA A 125 -17.28 39.79 -12.42
N ILE A 126 -17.73 40.04 -11.18
CA ILE A 126 -17.66 39.06 -10.08
C ILE A 126 -18.48 37.80 -10.44
N ALA A 127 -19.72 37.99 -10.89
CA ALA A 127 -20.58 36.87 -11.28
C ALA A 127 -20.00 36.07 -12.45
N ALA A 128 -19.43 36.75 -13.45
CA ALA A 128 -18.77 36.11 -14.59
C ALA A 128 -17.52 35.34 -14.17
N ASP A 129 -16.77 35.81 -13.17
CA ASP A 129 -15.63 35.08 -12.62
C ASP A 129 -16.06 33.80 -11.89
N GLN A 130 -17.08 33.90 -11.03
CA GLN A 130 -17.65 32.74 -10.33
C GLN A 130 -18.21 31.70 -11.32
N TYR A 131 -18.94 32.14 -12.34
CA TYR A 131 -19.48 31.25 -13.36
C TYR A 131 -18.37 30.53 -14.13
N ARG A 132 -17.32 31.27 -14.55
CA ARG A 132 -16.15 30.68 -15.21
C ARG A 132 -15.47 29.61 -14.35
N ALA A 133 -15.31 29.87 -13.05
CA ALA A 133 -14.70 28.90 -12.14
C ALA A 133 -15.51 27.60 -12.05
N VAL A 134 -16.85 27.69 -11.97
CA VAL A 134 -17.74 26.52 -11.95
C VAL A 134 -17.70 25.77 -13.28
N THR A 135 -17.83 26.46 -14.42
CA THR A 135 -17.78 25.82 -15.74
C THR A 135 -16.44 25.15 -16.00
N ALA A 136 -15.33 25.78 -15.62
CA ALA A 136 -14.00 25.21 -15.71
C ALA A 136 -13.87 23.95 -14.84
N GLY A 137 -14.40 23.98 -13.60
CA GLY A 137 -14.43 22.80 -12.73
C GLY A 137 -15.18 21.61 -13.34
N PHE A 138 -16.35 21.84 -13.95
CA PHE A 138 -17.09 20.79 -14.65
C PHE A 138 -16.38 20.28 -15.90
N ALA A 139 -15.70 21.15 -16.65
CA ALA A 139 -14.89 20.73 -17.79
C ALA A 139 -13.73 19.83 -17.35
N ALA A 140 -13.01 20.23 -16.31
CA ALA A 140 -11.94 19.44 -15.69
C ALA A 140 -12.44 18.07 -15.21
N GLN A 141 -13.56 18.04 -14.47
CA GLN A 141 -14.16 16.78 -13.99
C GLN A 141 -14.52 15.83 -15.13
N ARG A 142 -15.10 16.34 -16.23
CA ARG A 142 -15.45 15.52 -17.40
C ARG A 142 -14.20 14.92 -18.06
N GLU A 143 -13.15 15.72 -18.22
CA GLU A 143 -11.90 15.23 -18.81
C GLU A 143 -11.22 14.18 -17.92
N LEU A 144 -11.12 14.44 -16.61
CA LEU A 144 -10.59 13.47 -15.65
C LEU A 144 -11.36 12.14 -15.68
N THR A 145 -12.69 12.21 -15.74
CA THR A 145 -13.55 11.01 -15.82
C THR A 145 -13.29 10.23 -17.11
N LYS A 146 -13.16 10.93 -18.24
CA LYS A 146 -12.87 10.31 -19.54
C LYS A 146 -11.50 9.62 -19.54
N GLN A 147 -10.49 10.25 -18.97
CA GLN A 147 -9.13 9.67 -18.89
C GLN A 147 -9.07 8.49 -17.93
N ALA A 148 -9.78 8.56 -16.80
CA ALA A 148 -9.87 7.43 -15.86
C ALA A 148 -10.43 6.16 -16.51
N LEU A 149 -11.41 6.32 -17.42
CA LEU A 149 -12.06 5.19 -18.09
C LEU A 149 -11.21 4.60 -19.24
N ASN A 150 -10.49 5.43 -19.99
CA ASN A 150 -9.75 4.99 -21.18
C ASN A 150 -8.31 4.59 -20.89
N SER A 151 -7.66 5.31 -19.98
CA SER A 151 -6.20 5.27 -19.76
C SER A 151 -5.85 4.91 -18.31
N GLY A 152 -6.86 4.57 -17.49
CA GLY A 152 -6.69 4.16 -16.10
C GLY A 152 -6.14 5.28 -15.20
N PRO A 153 -5.51 4.89 -14.05
CA PRO A 153 -4.99 5.84 -13.08
C PRO A 153 -3.90 6.77 -13.63
N GLU A 154 -3.03 6.28 -14.52
CA GLU A 154 -1.94 7.07 -15.11
C GLU A 154 -2.46 8.21 -16.01
N GLY A 155 -3.46 7.92 -16.84
CA GLY A 155 -4.10 8.95 -17.68
C GLY A 155 -4.85 9.99 -16.85
N LEU A 156 -5.49 9.56 -15.75
CA LEU A 156 -6.10 10.49 -14.79
C LEU A 156 -5.06 11.40 -14.14
N LEU A 157 -3.91 10.86 -13.69
CA LEU A 157 -2.84 11.66 -13.09
C LEU A 157 -2.27 12.67 -14.11
N THR A 158 -2.11 12.26 -15.37
CA THR A 158 -1.64 13.13 -16.46
C THR A 158 -2.59 14.30 -16.69
N ALA A 159 -3.89 14.04 -16.78
CA ALA A 159 -4.89 15.09 -16.94
C ALA A 159 -5.00 15.99 -15.71
N LEU A 160 -4.84 15.42 -14.50
CA LEU A 160 -4.82 16.21 -13.26
C LEU A 160 -3.61 17.16 -13.23
N ALA A 161 -2.42 16.66 -13.52
CA ALA A 161 -1.18 17.43 -13.55
C ALA A 161 -1.29 18.62 -14.54
N ALA A 162 -1.86 18.39 -15.72
CA ALA A 162 -2.12 19.45 -16.70
C ALA A 162 -3.14 20.48 -16.21
N GLN A 163 -4.19 20.05 -15.50
CA GLN A 163 -5.25 20.93 -15.02
C GLN A 163 -4.82 21.82 -13.84
N VAL A 164 -3.88 21.35 -13.01
CA VAL A 164 -3.35 22.11 -11.86
C VAL A 164 -2.06 22.86 -12.18
N ASP A 165 -1.58 22.78 -13.43
CA ASP A 165 -0.27 23.30 -13.86
C ASP A 165 0.86 22.87 -12.91
N GLY A 166 0.95 21.56 -12.69
CA GLY A 166 1.84 20.98 -11.69
C GLY A 166 2.09 19.50 -11.92
N TRP A 167 2.13 18.73 -10.84
CA TRP A 167 2.34 17.28 -10.90
C TRP A 167 1.45 16.53 -9.91
N ALA A 168 1.24 15.26 -10.18
CA ALA A 168 0.47 14.36 -9.33
C ALA A 168 1.14 12.98 -9.21
N ALA A 169 1.03 12.33 -8.07
CA ALA A 169 1.55 10.98 -7.85
C ALA A 169 0.61 10.14 -6.97
N LEU A 170 0.46 8.86 -7.34
CA LEU A 170 -0.34 7.87 -6.64
C LEU A 170 0.58 6.92 -5.86
N TYR A 171 0.24 6.67 -4.60
CA TYR A 171 0.94 5.75 -3.71
C TYR A 171 0.04 4.57 -3.37
N ASP A 172 0.64 3.40 -3.17
CA ASP A 172 -0.04 2.18 -2.71
C ASP A 172 -0.12 2.05 -1.18
N ALA A 173 -0.46 0.84 -0.73
CA ALA A 173 -0.56 0.47 0.67
C ALA A 173 0.80 0.24 1.35
N SER A 174 1.91 0.27 0.62
CA SER A 174 3.27 0.23 1.18
C SER A 174 3.87 1.63 1.30
N GLY A 175 3.28 2.65 0.67
CA GLY A 175 3.89 3.99 0.56
C GLY A 175 4.83 4.11 -0.65
N THR A 176 4.79 3.13 -1.55
CA THR A 176 5.53 3.14 -2.82
C THR A 176 4.75 3.93 -3.86
N VAL A 177 5.48 4.70 -4.70
CA VAL A 177 4.89 5.44 -5.82
C VAL A 177 4.54 4.45 -6.93
N VAL A 178 3.25 4.29 -7.19
CA VAL A 178 2.70 3.41 -8.24
C VAL A 178 2.75 4.09 -9.60
N ALA A 179 2.38 5.36 -9.63
CA ALA A 179 2.31 6.16 -10.83
C ALA A 179 2.53 7.63 -10.50
N ALA A 180 3.12 8.37 -11.43
CA ALA A 180 3.32 9.81 -11.30
C ALA A 180 3.22 10.48 -12.67
N ALA A 181 2.75 11.72 -12.68
CA ALA A 181 2.68 12.54 -13.87
C ALA A 181 3.06 14.00 -13.55
N PRO A 182 3.94 14.63 -14.34
CA PRO A 182 4.74 14.02 -15.40
C PRO A 182 5.81 13.06 -14.85
N ASP A 183 6.47 12.25 -15.68
CA ASP A 183 7.41 11.18 -15.26
C ASP A 183 8.49 11.63 -14.25
N TRP A 184 8.98 12.87 -14.39
CA TRP A 184 9.98 13.43 -13.47
C TRP A 184 9.47 13.54 -12.03
N ALA A 185 8.15 13.63 -11.83
CA ALA A 185 7.52 13.78 -10.53
C ALA A 185 7.70 12.54 -9.65
N GLY A 186 7.95 11.36 -10.22
CA GLY A 186 8.19 10.13 -9.46
C GLY A 186 9.34 10.27 -8.45
N ARG A 187 10.45 10.92 -8.84
CA ARG A 187 11.58 11.18 -7.93
C ARG A 187 11.23 12.16 -6.80
N ARG A 188 10.32 13.11 -7.07
CA ARG A 188 9.88 14.09 -6.08
C ARG A 188 8.89 13.46 -5.10
N ALA A 189 7.97 12.66 -5.63
CA ALA A 189 7.03 11.85 -4.86
C ALA A 189 7.74 10.87 -3.92
N ALA A 190 8.79 10.17 -4.38
CA ALA A 190 9.55 9.23 -3.54
C ALA A 190 10.16 9.87 -2.27
N ARG A 191 10.41 11.19 -2.25
CA ARG A 191 10.90 11.90 -1.05
C ARG A 191 9.80 12.12 0.01
N LEU A 192 8.54 11.97 -0.37
CA LEU A 192 7.37 12.23 0.48
C LEU A 192 6.81 10.96 1.11
N THR A 193 7.40 9.78 0.86
CA THR A 193 6.92 8.49 1.40
C THR A 193 6.69 8.53 2.91
N GLY A 194 7.60 9.12 3.69
CA GLY A 194 7.43 9.24 5.14
C GLY A 194 6.26 10.12 5.58
N GLU A 195 5.91 11.16 4.82
CA GLU A 195 4.72 11.99 5.11
C GLU A 195 3.43 11.27 4.71
N VAL A 196 3.46 10.49 3.63
CA VAL A 196 2.35 9.63 3.21
C VAL A 196 2.06 8.54 4.25
N GLU A 197 3.09 7.91 4.81
CA GLU A 197 2.94 6.92 5.88
C GLU A 197 2.24 7.51 7.11
N ARG A 198 2.66 8.70 7.56
CA ARG A 198 2.00 9.42 8.68
C ARG A 198 0.54 9.77 8.37
N LEU A 199 0.25 10.20 7.14
CA LEU A 199 -1.12 10.51 6.74
C LEU A 199 -2.04 9.29 6.84
N ARG A 200 -1.50 8.09 6.57
CA ARG A 200 -2.25 6.82 6.58
C ARG A 200 -2.60 6.28 7.96
N GLU A 201 -1.95 6.78 9.01
CA GLU A 201 -2.34 6.47 10.39
C GLU A 201 -3.68 7.12 10.78
N ARG A 202 -4.16 8.08 9.97
CA ARG A 202 -5.41 8.81 10.20
C ARG A 202 -6.56 8.17 9.40
N PRO A 203 -7.78 8.11 9.96
CA PRO A 203 -8.96 7.65 9.21
C PRO A 203 -9.20 8.50 7.96
N ALA A 204 -9.57 7.87 6.85
CA ALA A 204 -9.97 8.60 5.65
C ALA A 204 -11.39 9.22 5.81
N PRO A 205 -11.66 10.40 5.22
CA PRO A 205 -10.75 11.23 4.43
C PRO A 205 -9.80 12.05 5.32
N ALA A 206 -8.53 12.09 4.94
CA ALA A 206 -7.50 12.89 5.59
C ALA A 206 -6.64 13.59 4.54
N SER A 207 -6.25 14.83 4.82
CA SER A 207 -5.30 15.56 3.99
C SER A 207 -4.22 16.23 4.85
N SER A 208 -3.07 16.47 4.23
CA SER A 208 -1.99 17.27 4.78
C SER A 208 -1.37 18.12 3.69
N VAL A 209 -0.78 19.26 4.07
CA VAL A 209 -0.05 20.13 3.16
C VAL A 209 1.40 20.13 3.60
N VAL A 210 2.29 19.76 2.69
CA VAL A 210 3.74 19.81 2.87
C VAL A 210 4.24 20.96 2.01
N GLY A 211 4.80 21.98 2.66
CA GLY A 211 5.51 23.07 1.98
C GLY A 211 7.00 22.80 2.05
N GLY A 212 7.71 22.93 0.94
CA GLY A 212 9.16 23.00 0.99
C GLY A 212 9.66 24.44 1.25
N PRO A 213 10.94 24.62 1.59
CA PRO A 213 11.57 25.95 1.67
C PRO A 213 11.44 26.70 0.33
N GLU A 214 11.79 28.00 0.28
CA GLU A 214 11.50 29.02 -0.77
C GLU A 214 11.68 28.65 -2.27
N HIS A 215 12.07 27.43 -2.62
CA HIS A 215 12.27 26.92 -3.98
C HIS A 215 11.61 25.54 -4.24
N GLU A 216 10.71 25.06 -3.38
CA GLU A 216 9.99 23.79 -3.58
C GLU A 216 8.46 23.96 -3.69
N ASP A 217 7.84 23.18 -4.59
CA ASP A 217 6.39 23.17 -4.83
C ASP A 217 5.62 22.93 -3.52
N ARG A 218 4.46 23.57 -3.38
CA ARG A 218 3.49 23.24 -2.35
C ARG A 218 2.81 21.92 -2.70
N VAL A 219 2.92 20.93 -1.82
CA VAL A 219 2.36 19.60 -2.04
C VAL A 219 1.16 19.36 -1.12
N GLU A 220 0.03 19.01 -1.71
CA GLU A 220 -1.13 18.50 -0.98
C GLU A 220 -1.16 16.98 -1.05
N LEU A 221 -1.18 16.32 0.12
CA LEU A 221 -1.34 14.89 0.26
C LEU A 221 -2.79 14.59 0.67
N HIS A 222 -3.41 13.61 0.02
CA HIS A 222 -4.78 13.19 0.26
C HIS A 222 -4.86 11.69 0.41
N SER A 223 -5.54 11.21 1.43
CA SER A 223 -5.77 9.78 1.60
C SER A 223 -6.89 9.29 0.68
N LEU A 224 -6.69 8.10 0.10
CA LEU A 224 -7.65 7.46 -0.79
C LEU A 224 -8.22 6.23 -0.10
N GLY A 225 -9.55 6.14 -0.04
CA GLY A 225 -10.28 5.03 0.58
C GLY A 225 -11.39 5.49 1.53
N THR A 226 -12.21 4.53 1.96
CA THR A 226 -13.38 4.74 2.83
C THR A 226 -13.21 4.14 4.23
N GLY A 227 -12.05 3.50 4.49
CA GLY A 227 -11.77 2.75 5.72
C GLY A 227 -10.99 3.52 6.79
N ARG A 228 -10.88 2.90 7.97
CA ARG A 228 -10.11 3.40 9.13
C ARG A 228 -8.61 3.56 8.88
N ARG A 229 -8.06 2.82 7.91
CA ARG A 229 -6.68 2.95 7.42
C ARG A 229 -6.69 3.05 5.90
N PRO A 230 -6.48 4.24 5.31
CA PRO A 230 -6.38 4.38 3.88
C PRO A 230 -5.17 3.58 3.35
N ARG A 231 -5.41 2.87 2.25
CA ARG A 231 -4.45 1.97 1.60
C ARG A 231 -3.86 2.54 0.32
N ALA A 232 -4.15 3.80 0.02
CA ALA A 232 -3.52 4.56 -1.05
C ALA A 232 -3.52 6.04 -0.69
N ALA A 233 -2.68 6.81 -1.36
CA ALA A 233 -2.63 8.27 -1.21
C ALA A 233 -2.36 8.95 -2.55
N LEU A 234 -2.83 10.18 -2.69
CA LEU A 234 -2.55 11.06 -3.82
C LEU A 234 -1.71 12.24 -3.33
N ALA A 235 -0.59 12.51 -3.99
CA ALA A 235 0.14 13.77 -3.85
C ALA A 235 -0.14 14.66 -5.07
N VAL A 236 -0.37 15.95 -4.83
CA VAL A 236 -0.50 16.97 -5.87
C VAL A 236 0.43 18.13 -5.54
N GLY A 237 1.42 18.36 -6.39
CA GLY A 237 2.37 19.47 -6.23
C GLY A 237 2.07 20.61 -7.20
N THR A 238 2.07 21.82 -6.66
CA THR A 238 1.75 23.07 -7.38
C THR A 238 2.69 24.19 -6.93
N ALA A 239 2.99 25.13 -7.83
CA ALA A 239 3.86 26.26 -7.50
C ALA A 239 3.23 27.23 -6.47
N ALA A 240 1.90 27.32 -6.45
CA ALA A 240 1.13 28.17 -5.54
C ALA A 240 -0.15 27.46 -5.08
N ALA A 241 -0.87 28.05 -4.12
CA ALA A 241 -2.14 27.48 -3.66
C ALA A 241 -3.14 27.36 -4.84
N PRO A 242 -3.77 26.18 -5.05
CA PRO A 242 -4.68 25.96 -6.17
C PRO A 242 -5.90 26.87 -6.04
N GLY A 243 -6.34 27.42 -7.18
CA GLY A 243 -7.58 28.18 -7.29
C GLY A 243 -8.81 27.28 -7.18
N THR A 244 -9.99 27.87 -7.40
CA THR A 244 -11.25 27.14 -7.23
C THR A 244 -11.41 26.02 -8.26
N ALA A 245 -11.01 26.22 -9.51
CA ALA A 245 -11.14 25.21 -10.56
C ALA A 245 -10.18 24.03 -10.33
N GLU A 246 -8.94 24.31 -9.93
CA GLU A 246 -7.91 23.32 -9.62
C GLU A 246 -8.34 22.47 -8.42
N ARG A 247 -8.90 23.09 -7.37
CA ARG A 247 -9.48 22.36 -6.23
C ARG A 247 -10.61 21.41 -6.63
N TYR A 248 -11.47 21.80 -7.58
CA TYR A 248 -12.49 20.89 -8.10
C TYR A 248 -11.88 19.71 -8.86
N ALA A 249 -10.80 19.94 -9.63
CA ALA A 249 -10.07 18.89 -10.33
C ALA A 249 -9.44 17.89 -9.35
N VAL A 250 -8.76 18.39 -8.31
CA VAL A 250 -8.16 17.55 -7.25
C VAL A 250 -9.21 16.69 -6.55
N HIS A 251 -10.33 17.28 -6.11
CA HIS A 251 -11.40 16.51 -5.47
C HIS A 251 -12.04 15.46 -6.41
N SER A 252 -12.20 15.80 -7.69
CA SER A 252 -12.71 14.85 -8.69
C SER A 252 -11.75 13.68 -8.88
N ALA A 253 -10.46 13.95 -8.95
CA ALA A 253 -9.42 12.93 -9.04
C ALA A 253 -9.40 12.02 -7.79
N ILE A 254 -9.50 12.59 -6.59
CA ILE A 254 -9.60 11.82 -5.33
C ILE A 254 -10.79 10.86 -5.36
N ALA A 255 -11.97 11.34 -5.77
CA ALA A 255 -13.18 10.53 -5.85
C ALA A 255 -13.04 9.39 -6.87
N LEU A 256 -12.56 9.70 -8.09
CA LEU A 256 -12.35 8.72 -9.15
C LEU A 256 -11.30 7.67 -8.76
N LEU A 257 -10.15 8.09 -8.24
CA LEU A 257 -9.08 7.19 -7.79
C LEU A 257 -9.54 6.31 -6.63
N THR A 258 -10.29 6.86 -5.67
CA THR A 258 -10.91 6.08 -4.58
C THR A 258 -11.88 5.04 -5.13
N LEU A 259 -12.73 5.40 -6.10
CA LEU A 259 -13.66 4.47 -6.72
C LEU A 259 -12.94 3.35 -7.49
N THR A 260 -11.91 3.69 -8.27
CA THR A 260 -11.14 2.69 -9.04
C THR A 260 -10.36 1.74 -8.14
N THR A 261 -9.78 2.24 -7.03
CA THR A 261 -9.07 1.41 -6.06
C THR A 261 -10.03 0.50 -5.28
N GLU A 262 -11.19 1.00 -4.84
CA GLU A 262 -12.20 0.17 -4.16
C GLU A 262 -12.88 -0.85 -5.09
N ARG A 263 -13.15 -0.51 -6.36
CA ARG A 263 -13.70 -1.46 -7.34
C ARG A 263 -12.73 -2.62 -7.59
N SER A 264 -11.46 -2.30 -7.81
CA SER A 264 -10.40 -3.31 -8.01
C SER A 264 -10.29 -4.23 -6.78
N ARG A 265 -10.46 -3.67 -5.58
CA ARG A 265 -10.47 -4.44 -4.33
C ARG A 265 -11.69 -5.34 -4.19
N SER A 266 -12.90 -4.84 -4.50
CA SER A 266 -14.12 -5.66 -4.41
C SER A 266 -14.05 -6.85 -5.36
N LEU A 267 -13.48 -6.64 -6.56
CA LEU A 267 -13.21 -7.70 -7.52
C LEU A 267 -12.17 -8.69 -6.97
N HIS A 268 -11.00 -8.21 -6.54
CA HIS A 268 -9.95 -9.07 -6.00
C HIS A 268 -10.43 -9.86 -4.76
N ALA A 269 -11.21 -9.24 -3.87
CA ALA A 269 -11.81 -9.93 -2.72
C ALA A 269 -12.93 -10.92 -3.13
N ALA A 270 -13.58 -10.73 -4.27
CA ALA A 270 -14.50 -11.72 -4.83
C ALA A 270 -13.73 -12.89 -5.44
N GLU A 271 -12.69 -12.62 -6.22
CA GLU A 271 -11.78 -13.63 -6.80
C GLU A 271 -11.12 -14.47 -5.72
N GLN A 272 -10.59 -13.85 -4.66
CA GLN A 272 -10.02 -14.56 -3.50
C GLN A 272 -11.06 -15.47 -2.82
N ARG A 273 -12.31 -15.01 -2.64
CA ARG A 273 -13.38 -15.85 -2.08
C ARG A 273 -13.72 -17.04 -2.99
N ILE A 274 -13.71 -16.83 -4.31
CA ILE A 274 -13.89 -17.92 -5.28
C ILE A 274 -12.73 -18.90 -5.17
N GLY A 275 -11.48 -18.42 -5.15
CA GLY A 275 -10.29 -19.25 -4.97
C GLY A 275 -10.33 -20.08 -3.69
N THR A 276 -10.71 -19.49 -2.55
CA THR A 276 -10.92 -20.22 -1.29
C THR A 276 -12.02 -21.27 -1.41
N ALA A 277 -13.13 -20.98 -2.08
CA ALA A 277 -14.22 -21.93 -2.29
C ALA A 277 -13.77 -23.11 -3.19
N VAL A 278 -13.05 -22.81 -4.27
CA VAL A 278 -12.47 -23.79 -5.20
C VAL A 278 -11.50 -24.71 -4.46
N LEU A 279 -10.57 -24.15 -3.67
CA LEU A 279 -9.65 -24.95 -2.83
C LEU A 279 -10.43 -25.87 -1.88
N ARG A 280 -11.43 -25.35 -1.16
CA ARG A 280 -12.24 -26.16 -0.23
C ARG A 280 -12.97 -27.30 -0.91
N MET A 281 -13.54 -27.07 -2.09
CA MET A 281 -14.21 -28.11 -2.89
C MET A 281 -13.21 -29.18 -3.35
N LEU A 282 -12.02 -28.78 -3.82
CA LEU A 282 -10.94 -29.71 -4.18
C LEU A 282 -10.50 -30.56 -2.97
N LEU A 283 -10.31 -29.95 -1.80
CA LEU A 283 -9.94 -30.66 -0.58
C LEU A 283 -11.07 -31.58 -0.06
N ALA A 284 -12.33 -31.27 -0.36
CA ALA A 284 -13.49 -32.12 -0.08
C ALA A 284 -13.64 -33.29 -1.07
N GLY A 285 -12.81 -33.35 -2.13
CA GLY A 285 -12.92 -34.37 -3.18
C GLY A 285 -14.00 -34.08 -4.22
N GLU A 286 -14.38 -32.81 -4.41
CA GLU A 286 -15.42 -32.37 -5.34
C GLU A 286 -14.84 -31.55 -6.51
N PRO A 287 -13.96 -32.13 -7.37
CA PRO A 287 -13.28 -31.39 -8.42
C PRO A 287 -14.24 -30.85 -9.51
N ASP A 288 -15.36 -31.52 -9.76
CA ASP A 288 -16.34 -31.06 -10.74
C ASP A 288 -17.09 -29.80 -10.25
N HIS A 289 -17.41 -29.72 -8.96
CA HIS A 289 -17.98 -28.50 -8.36
C HIS A 289 -16.95 -27.36 -8.35
N ALA A 290 -15.70 -27.68 -8.02
CA ALA A 290 -14.60 -26.71 -8.06
C ALA A 290 -14.44 -26.10 -9.47
N ARG A 291 -14.48 -26.95 -10.51
CA ARG A 291 -14.43 -26.50 -11.91
C ARG A 291 -15.63 -25.64 -12.29
N ALA A 292 -16.83 -26.04 -11.90
CA ALA A 292 -18.05 -25.28 -12.18
C ALA A 292 -18.05 -23.89 -11.53
N VAL A 293 -17.51 -23.76 -10.32
CA VAL A 293 -17.38 -22.48 -9.61
C VAL A 293 -16.24 -21.63 -10.15
N ALA A 294 -15.12 -22.24 -10.53
CA ALA A 294 -13.99 -21.53 -11.13
C ALA A 294 -14.34 -20.92 -12.50
N GLY A 295 -15.17 -21.60 -13.30
CA GLY A 295 -15.41 -21.21 -14.69
C GLY A 295 -14.08 -21.11 -15.45
N ASP A 296 -13.84 -19.98 -16.11
CA ASP A 296 -12.62 -19.74 -16.88
C ASP A 296 -11.45 -19.16 -16.06
N LEU A 297 -11.65 -18.86 -14.75
CA LEU A 297 -10.68 -18.10 -13.92
C LEU A 297 -9.30 -18.75 -13.85
N TYR A 298 -9.23 -20.08 -13.83
CA TYR A 298 -7.98 -20.83 -13.68
C TYR A 298 -7.60 -21.63 -14.93
N GLY A 299 -8.22 -21.35 -16.07
CA GLY A 299 -7.93 -22.04 -17.34
C GLY A 299 -7.84 -23.56 -17.18
N GLY A 300 -6.77 -24.16 -17.72
CA GLY A 300 -6.51 -25.60 -17.63
C GLY A 300 -5.91 -26.11 -16.33
N LEU A 301 -5.71 -25.26 -15.30
CA LEU A 301 -5.10 -25.66 -14.02
C LEU A 301 -5.88 -26.79 -13.33
N LEU A 302 -7.21 -26.78 -13.46
CA LEU A 302 -8.11 -27.78 -12.89
C LEU A 302 -8.36 -28.99 -13.80
N ASP A 303 -7.66 -29.08 -14.93
CA ASP A 303 -7.79 -30.16 -15.91
C ASP A 303 -6.48 -30.91 -16.17
N ALA A 304 -5.37 -30.42 -15.61
CA ALA A 304 -4.03 -30.99 -15.73
C ALA A 304 -3.44 -31.32 -14.35
N PRO A 305 -2.36 -32.12 -14.29
CA PRO A 305 -1.59 -32.28 -13.06
C PRO A 305 -1.05 -30.94 -12.55
N PHE A 306 -1.22 -30.70 -11.25
CA PHE A 306 -0.69 -29.53 -10.54
C PHE A 306 0.19 -29.97 -9.36
N ARG A 307 0.91 -29.00 -8.81
CA ARG A 307 1.64 -29.11 -7.54
C ARG A 307 0.93 -28.25 -6.50
N MET A 308 0.80 -28.80 -5.29
CA MET A 308 0.33 -28.07 -4.12
C MET A 308 1.54 -27.52 -3.36
N ILE A 309 1.53 -26.22 -3.11
CA ILE A 309 2.52 -25.52 -2.31
C ILE A 309 1.82 -25.06 -1.04
N VAL A 310 2.37 -25.41 0.11
CA VAL A 310 1.90 -24.88 1.41
C VAL A 310 3.08 -24.16 2.05
N ALA A 311 2.88 -22.93 2.51
CA ALA A 311 3.89 -22.16 3.23
C ALA A 311 3.31 -21.64 4.55
N ASP A 312 4.10 -21.72 5.62
CA ASP A 312 3.77 -21.16 6.94
C ASP A 312 4.82 -20.13 7.34
N SER A 313 4.38 -19.06 8.01
CA SER A 313 5.26 -18.18 8.80
C SER A 313 5.49 -18.77 10.19
N LEU A 314 6.72 -18.73 10.71
CA LEU A 314 7.03 -19.25 12.06
C LEU A 314 6.50 -18.31 13.17
N PRO A 315 5.89 -18.84 14.25
CA PRO A 315 5.39 -18.03 15.35
C PRO A 315 6.56 -17.38 16.11
N GLY A 316 6.72 -16.07 15.94
CA GLY A 316 7.84 -15.28 16.45
C GLY A 316 7.98 -13.95 15.72
N ALA A 317 7.53 -13.91 14.47
CA ALA A 317 7.35 -12.70 13.67
C ALA A 317 6.28 -11.80 14.28
N ARG A 318 6.64 -11.00 15.29
CA ARG A 318 5.98 -9.71 15.43
C ARG A 318 6.23 -8.99 14.12
N ALA A 319 5.17 -8.78 13.34
CA ALA A 319 5.16 -7.85 12.23
C ALA A 319 5.62 -6.48 12.76
N THR A 320 6.94 -6.28 12.78
CA THR A 320 7.54 -4.96 12.96
C THR A 320 7.16 -4.18 11.70
N ALA A 321 6.95 -2.87 11.84
CA ALA A 321 6.55 -2.00 10.73
C ALA A 321 7.56 -1.98 9.54
N THR A 322 8.66 -2.72 9.64
CA THR A 322 9.75 -2.85 8.65
C THR A 322 10.05 -4.30 8.22
N GLY A 323 9.43 -5.32 8.84
CA GLY A 323 9.51 -6.72 8.40
C GLY A 323 8.41 -7.02 7.37
N GLY A 324 8.78 -7.12 6.10
CA GLY A 324 7.82 -7.29 5.01
C GLY A 324 7.00 -8.59 5.13
N ASP A 325 5.76 -8.56 4.66
CA ASP A 325 4.90 -9.74 4.50
C ASP A 325 5.57 -10.74 3.54
N ARG A 326 6.34 -11.68 4.10
CA ARG A 326 7.10 -12.64 3.30
C ARG A 326 6.18 -13.63 2.59
N LEU A 327 5.01 -13.95 3.17
CA LEU A 327 4.00 -14.80 2.52
C LEU A 327 3.40 -14.07 1.33
N GLY A 328 3.09 -12.77 1.49
CA GLY A 328 2.69 -11.88 0.40
C GLY A 328 3.76 -11.77 -0.68
N THR A 329 5.03 -11.60 -0.30
CA THR A 329 6.16 -11.54 -1.25
C THR A 329 6.32 -12.84 -2.05
N LEU A 330 6.15 -14.00 -1.39
CA LEU A 330 6.14 -15.30 -2.05
C LEU A 330 4.96 -15.37 -3.03
N ALA A 331 3.75 -15.08 -2.58
CA ALA A 331 2.54 -15.06 -3.40
C ALA A 331 2.70 -14.19 -4.66
N GLU A 332 3.19 -12.96 -4.50
CA GLU A 332 3.47 -12.04 -5.61
C GLU A 332 4.51 -12.62 -6.58
N ALA A 333 5.58 -13.23 -6.09
CA ALA A 333 6.60 -13.85 -6.94
C ALA A 333 6.04 -15.00 -7.78
N LEU A 334 5.20 -15.84 -7.18
CA LEU A 334 4.48 -16.93 -7.84
C LEU A 334 3.50 -16.43 -8.90
N GLU A 335 2.62 -15.48 -8.54
CA GLU A 335 1.65 -14.87 -9.45
C GLU A 335 2.33 -14.16 -10.62
N SER A 336 3.41 -13.42 -10.34
CA SER A 336 4.18 -12.70 -11.35
C SER A 336 4.87 -13.67 -12.33
N ALA A 337 5.39 -14.80 -11.85
CA ALA A 337 5.99 -15.83 -12.69
C ALA A 337 4.95 -16.53 -13.59
N ALA A 338 3.77 -16.84 -13.03
CA ALA A 338 2.66 -17.42 -13.77
C ALA A 338 2.17 -16.46 -14.86
N ALA A 339 1.94 -15.19 -14.51
CA ALA A 339 1.46 -14.16 -15.43
C ALA A 339 2.41 -13.94 -16.62
N ARG A 340 3.74 -13.90 -16.38
CA ARG A 340 4.74 -13.79 -17.47
C ARG A 340 4.71 -14.95 -18.45
N SER A 341 4.31 -16.13 -17.98
CA SER A 341 4.31 -17.38 -18.76
C SER A 341 2.93 -17.70 -19.33
N GLY A 342 1.90 -16.89 -19.03
CA GLY A 342 0.52 -17.14 -19.42
C GLY A 342 -0.11 -18.34 -18.70
N GLU A 343 0.43 -18.73 -17.54
CA GLU A 343 -0.05 -19.84 -16.73
C GLU A 343 -1.05 -19.35 -15.69
N ALA A 344 -2.03 -20.20 -15.36
CA ALA A 344 -2.94 -19.96 -14.25
C ALA A 344 -2.34 -20.49 -12.94
N VAL A 345 -2.54 -19.73 -11.87
CA VAL A 345 -2.18 -20.12 -10.51
C VAL A 345 -3.34 -19.78 -9.58
N LEU A 346 -3.64 -20.65 -8.63
CA LEU A 346 -4.60 -20.39 -7.57
C LEU A 346 -3.83 -20.15 -6.28
N VAL A 347 -3.86 -18.92 -5.78
CA VAL A 347 -3.21 -18.50 -4.53
C VAL A 347 -4.28 -18.22 -3.49
N VAL A 348 -4.21 -18.88 -2.34
CA VAL A 348 -5.18 -18.76 -1.25
C VAL A 348 -4.44 -18.48 0.07
N PRO A 349 -4.46 -17.23 0.55
CA PRO A 349 -3.96 -16.91 1.89
C PRO A 349 -4.97 -17.31 2.97
N GLU A 350 -4.51 -18.03 3.99
CA GLU A 350 -5.27 -18.49 5.16
C GLU A 350 -4.58 -18.07 6.47
N GLY A 351 -4.67 -16.78 6.82
CA GLY A 351 -4.02 -16.25 8.02
C GLY A 351 -2.49 -16.26 7.91
N GLU A 352 -1.82 -17.06 8.73
CA GLU A 352 -0.36 -17.25 8.73
C GLU A 352 0.12 -18.35 7.78
N ARG A 353 -0.77 -18.82 6.90
CA ARG A 353 -0.53 -19.87 5.92
C ARG A 353 -0.86 -19.39 4.52
N LEU A 354 -0.09 -19.83 3.54
CA LEU A 354 -0.35 -19.66 2.12
C LEU A 354 -0.50 -21.02 1.47
N VAL A 355 -1.58 -21.22 0.71
CA VAL A 355 -1.79 -22.43 -0.10
C VAL A 355 -1.84 -22.03 -1.57
N VAL A 356 -1.05 -22.69 -2.40
CA VAL A 356 -0.97 -22.40 -3.84
C VAL A 356 -1.12 -23.68 -4.65
N LEU A 357 -1.97 -23.64 -5.68
CA LEU A 357 -2.00 -24.64 -6.74
C LEU A 357 -1.36 -24.03 -7.99
N ALA A 358 -0.31 -24.68 -8.48
CA ALA A 358 0.41 -24.28 -9.67
C ALA A 358 0.55 -25.47 -10.63
N ALA A 359 0.56 -25.22 -11.95
CA ALA A 359 0.75 -26.26 -12.94
C ALA A 359 2.07 -27.04 -12.68
N ASP A 360 2.04 -28.36 -12.84
CA ASP A 360 3.26 -29.16 -12.69
C ASP A 360 4.28 -28.81 -13.78
N GLY A 361 5.54 -28.63 -13.37
CA GLY A 361 6.60 -28.08 -14.24
C GLY A 361 6.39 -26.62 -14.68
N GLY A 362 5.39 -25.92 -14.13
CA GLY A 362 5.08 -24.54 -14.47
C GLY A 362 6.04 -23.51 -13.86
N ALA A 363 6.00 -22.29 -14.41
CA ALA A 363 6.84 -21.17 -14.00
C ALA A 363 6.65 -20.78 -12.52
N ALA A 364 5.44 -20.92 -11.98
CA ALA A 364 5.16 -20.67 -10.57
C ALA A 364 5.91 -21.64 -9.64
N VAL A 365 5.94 -22.94 -9.98
CA VAL A 365 6.69 -23.94 -9.20
C VAL A 365 8.19 -23.64 -9.26
N ALA A 366 8.71 -23.34 -10.46
CA ALA A 366 10.12 -22.97 -10.64
C ALA A 366 10.49 -21.70 -9.84
N ALA A 367 9.60 -20.70 -9.82
CA ALA A 367 9.79 -19.48 -9.04
C ALA A 367 9.80 -19.76 -7.53
N CYS A 368 8.94 -20.66 -7.03
CA CYS A 368 8.96 -21.07 -5.63
C CYS A 368 10.29 -21.74 -5.23
N VAL A 369 10.79 -22.65 -6.07
CA VAL A 369 12.07 -23.33 -5.85
C VAL A 369 13.23 -22.32 -5.85
N ALA A 370 13.26 -21.41 -6.82
CA ALA A 370 14.28 -20.37 -6.92
C ALA A 370 14.24 -19.42 -5.71
N TRP A 371 13.04 -18.95 -5.34
CA TRP A 371 12.82 -18.09 -4.18
C TRP A 371 13.29 -18.74 -2.88
N ALA A 372 13.01 -20.03 -2.69
CA ALA A 372 13.47 -20.77 -1.53
C ALA A 372 15.00 -20.94 -1.51
N ALA A 373 15.62 -21.21 -2.65
CA ALA A 373 17.07 -21.34 -2.78
C ALA A 373 17.79 -20.01 -2.46
N ASP A 374 17.25 -18.88 -2.93
CA ASP A 374 17.79 -17.54 -2.63
C ASP A 374 17.71 -17.24 -1.12
N LEU A 375 16.62 -17.64 -0.47
CA LEU A 375 16.46 -17.53 0.98
C LEU A 375 17.42 -18.43 1.76
N GLU A 376 17.62 -19.67 1.34
CA GLU A 376 18.61 -20.57 1.95
C GLU A 376 20.05 -20.04 1.78
N ALA A 377 20.38 -19.50 0.61
CA ALA A 377 21.68 -18.86 0.36
C ALA A 377 21.88 -17.61 1.24
N ALA A 378 20.82 -16.83 1.46
CA ALA A 378 20.86 -15.69 2.36
C ALA A 378 21.04 -16.09 3.84
N ARG A 379 20.48 -17.24 4.28
CA ARG A 379 20.61 -17.76 5.66
C ARG A 379 22.01 -18.24 5.99
N THR A 380 22.77 -18.73 5.01
CA THR A 380 24.14 -19.24 5.21
C THR A 380 25.20 -18.13 5.26
N SER A 381 24.81 -16.87 5.05
CA SER A 381 25.71 -15.71 5.13
C SER A 381 25.85 -15.19 6.57
N PRO A 382 27.08 -15.02 7.10
CA PRO A 382 27.33 -14.72 8.51
C PRO A 382 26.82 -13.34 8.99
N GLU A 383 26.50 -12.42 8.07
CA GLU A 383 25.99 -11.08 8.40
C GLU A 383 24.49 -11.03 8.75
N ARG A 384 23.72 -12.10 8.53
CA ARG A 384 22.25 -12.14 8.72
C ARG A 384 21.76 -13.22 9.69
N ALA A 385 22.67 -13.91 10.38
CA ALA A 385 22.35 -14.99 11.34
C ALA A 385 21.59 -14.52 12.60
N ALA A 386 21.33 -13.23 12.77
CA ALA A 386 20.81 -12.63 14.01
C ALA A 386 19.31 -12.29 14.01
N THR A 387 18.53 -12.65 12.97
CA THR A 387 17.07 -12.47 12.98
C THR A 387 16.35 -13.80 12.78
N GLU A 388 16.28 -14.60 13.85
CA GLU A 388 15.44 -15.82 13.95
C GLU A 388 13.93 -15.50 13.88
N GLU A 389 13.54 -14.22 13.88
CA GLU A 389 12.16 -13.77 14.07
C GLU A 389 11.28 -13.81 12.80
N ASP A 390 11.73 -14.37 11.67
CA ASP A 390 11.00 -14.14 10.40
C ASP A 390 11.11 -15.30 9.38
N GLU A 391 11.21 -16.54 9.85
CA GLU A 391 11.42 -17.69 8.95
C GLU A 391 10.11 -18.21 8.33
N ILE A 392 10.07 -18.22 6.99
CA ILE A 392 9.09 -18.98 6.20
C ILE A 392 9.60 -20.39 5.95
N VAL A 393 8.67 -21.34 5.98
CA VAL A 393 8.90 -22.74 5.62
C VAL A 393 7.86 -23.16 4.59
N VAL A 394 8.30 -23.85 3.53
CA VAL A 394 7.49 -24.25 2.38
C VAL A 394 7.56 -25.76 2.19
N GLY A 395 6.43 -26.38 1.89
CA GLY A 395 6.32 -27.77 1.47
C GLY A 395 5.66 -27.89 0.10
N LEU A 396 6.24 -28.72 -0.76
CA LEU A 396 5.75 -28.97 -2.12
C LEU A 396 5.28 -30.42 -2.26
N SER A 397 4.06 -30.65 -2.76
CA SER A 397 3.54 -32.00 -3.04
C SER A 397 4.25 -32.66 -4.23
N ALA A 398 3.96 -33.95 -4.48
CA ALA A 398 4.21 -34.55 -5.79
C ALA A 398 3.15 -34.06 -6.81
N PRO A 399 3.35 -34.26 -8.13
CA PRO A 399 2.34 -33.96 -9.14
C PRO A 399 1.04 -34.71 -8.86
N ALA A 400 -0.09 -34.01 -8.87
CA ALA A 400 -1.40 -34.58 -8.58
C ALA A 400 -2.49 -33.99 -9.47
N GLY A 401 -3.47 -34.80 -9.84
CA GLY A 401 -4.68 -34.32 -10.50
C GLY A 401 -5.74 -33.82 -9.50
N PRO A 402 -6.81 -33.16 -9.99
CA PRO A 402 -7.87 -32.58 -9.15
C PRO A 402 -8.51 -33.54 -8.13
N ILE A 403 -8.73 -34.79 -8.52
CA ILE A 403 -9.30 -35.83 -7.63
C ILE A 403 -8.38 -36.10 -6.42
N ALA A 404 -7.06 -35.96 -6.61
CA ALA A 404 -6.05 -36.22 -5.59
C ALA A 404 -5.64 -34.94 -4.83
N ALA A 405 -6.35 -33.82 -4.96
CA ALA A 405 -6.01 -32.55 -4.33
C ALA A 405 -5.85 -32.66 -2.81
N ALA A 406 -6.75 -33.38 -2.13
CA ALA A 406 -6.67 -33.61 -0.70
C ALA A 406 -5.42 -34.40 -0.29
N ALA A 407 -4.98 -35.35 -1.12
CA ALA A 407 -3.73 -36.08 -0.90
C ALA A 407 -2.51 -35.18 -1.13
N ALA A 408 -2.51 -34.40 -2.20
CA ALA A 408 -1.46 -33.43 -2.51
C ALA A 408 -1.28 -32.39 -1.40
N TYR A 409 -2.39 -31.91 -0.83
CA TYR A 409 -2.37 -31.02 0.34
C TYR A 409 -1.69 -31.66 1.55
N LYS A 410 -2.06 -32.89 1.91
CA LYS A 410 -1.39 -33.64 2.99
C LYS A 410 0.11 -33.86 2.71
N GLN A 411 0.48 -34.15 1.46
CA GLN A 411 1.88 -34.30 1.05
C GLN A 411 2.68 -33.00 1.21
N ALA A 412 2.10 -31.87 0.83
CA ALA A 412 2.70 -30.55 1.00
C ALA A 412 2.86 -30.21 2.50
N GLU A 413 1.83 -30.45 3.34
CA GLU A 413 1.93 -30.27 4.79
C GLU A 413 3.01 -31.14 5.44
N GLN A 414 3.12 -32.41 5.03
CA GLN A 414 4.18 -33.30 5.50
C GLN A 414 5.56 -32.78 5.11
N SER A 415 5.71 -32.31 3.87
CA SER A 415 6.97 -31.75 3.38
C SER A 415 7.35 -30.47 4.11
N LEU A 416 6.38 -29.60 4.39
CA LEU A 416 6.57 -28.40 5.22
C LEU A 416 7.03 -28.78 6.64
N SER A 417 6.41 -29.79 7.26
CA SER A 417 6.81 -30.28 8.58
C SER A 417 8.25 -30.79 8.59
N VAL A 418 8.67 -31.51 7.53
CA VAL A 418 10.06 -31.97 7.37
C VAL A 418 11.01 -30.81 7.12
N ALA A 419 10.63 -29.83 6.30
CA ALA A 419 11.42 -28.63 6.05
C ALA A 419 11.69 -27.88 7.36
N ARG A 420 10.64 -27.70 8.18
CA ARG A 420 10.72 -27.08 9.51
C ARG A 420 11.69 -27.82 10.43
N ARG A 421 11.57 -29.15 10.51
CA ARG A 421 12.45 -29.99 11.35
C ARG A 421 13.91 -30.02 10.89
N ARG A 422 14.15 -29.86 9.58
CA ARG A 422 15.50 -29.87 8.98
C ARG A 422 16.13 -28.47 8.89
N GLY A 423 15.43 -27.40 9.30
CA GLY A 423 15.88 -26.03 9.11
C GLY A 423 16.06 -25.65 7.64
N ARG A 424 15.28 -26.26 6.74
CA ARG A 424 15.27 -26.00 5.30
C ARG A 424 14.12 -25.06 4.97
N VAL A 425 14.29 -24.24 3.93
CA VAL A 425 13.20 -23.34 3.49
C VAL A 425 12.16 -24.13 2.72
N LEU A 426 12.59 -25.06 1.86
CA LEU A 426 11.71 -25.86 1.02
C LEU A 426 12.09 -27.34 1.07
N VAL A 427 11.08 -28.20 1.15
CA VAL A 427 11.21 -29.65 0.91
C VAL A 427 10.14 -30.09 -0.07
N GLU A 428 10.53 -30.92 -1.03
CA GLU A 428 9.62 -31.55 -1.98
C GLU A 428 9.24 -32.96 -1.54
N HIS A 429 7.97 -33.34 -1.71
CA HIS A 429 7.48 -34.64 -1.29
C HIS A 429 8.17 -35.81 -2.01
N GLU A 430 8.56 -35.65 -3.26
CA GLU A 430 9.30 -36.68 -4.01
C GLU A 430 10.64 -37.03 -3.35
N GLN A 431 11.28 -36.06 -2.66
CA GLN A 431 12.49 -36.29 -1.88
C GLN A 431 12.23 -37.08 -0.59
N LEU A 432 10.99 -37.12 -0.11
CA LEU A 432 10.57 -37.95 1.03
C LEU A 432 10.35 -39.41 0.60
N ALA A 433 9.72 -39.62 -0.57
CA ALA A 433 9.48 -40.96 -1.11
C ALA A 433 10.79 -41.71 -1.46
N ALA A 434 11.85 -40.98 -1.79
CA ALA A 434 13.16 -41.54 -2.06
C ALA A 434 13.98 -41.91 -0.79
N GLY A 435 13.54 -41.55 0.42
CA GLY A 435 14.43 -41.56 1.58
C GLY A 435 13.77 -41.94 2.90
N SER A 436 13.81 -43.24 3.24
CA SER A 436 13.75 -43.80 4.59
C SER A 436 12.49 -43.50 5.43
N VAL A 437 11.95 -44.48 6.16
CA VAL A 437 10.85 -44.25 7.13
C VAL A 437 11.32 -43.46 8.36
N LEU A 438 12.64 -43.37 8.59
CA LEU A 438 13.23 -42.79 9.79
C LEU A 438 12.82 -41.33 10.09
N PRO A 439 12.67 -40.41 9.12
CA PRO A 439 12.21 -39.04 9.38
C PRO A 439 10.77 -38.96 9.92
N LEU A 440 9.93 -39.96 9.59
CA LEU A 440 8.56 -40.06 10.09
C LEU A 440 8.52 -40.54 11.55
N LEU A 441 9.61 -41.16 12.04
CA LEU A 441 9.76 -41.67 13.40
C LEU A 441 10.38 -40.65 14.36
N ALA A 442 10.78 -39.46 13.88
CA ALA A 442 11.41 -38.41 14.67
C ALA A 442 10.40 -37.58 15.50
N ASP A 443 9.24 -38.13 15.82
CA ASP A 443 8.24 -37.52 16.70
C ASP A 443 8.62 -37.73 18.17
N ASP A 444 8.40 -36.74 19.02
CA ASP A 444 8.77 -36.81 20.45
C ASP A 444 8.01 -37.93 21.18
N ALA A 445 6.77 -38.25 20.76
CA ALA A 445 6.04 -39.39 21.31
C ALA A 445 6.68 -40.73 20.90
N VAL A 446 7.19 -40.82 19.67
CA VAL A 446 7.87 -42.02 19.17
C VAL A 446 9.23 -42.19 19.84
N LYS A 447 9.98 -41.10 20.07
CA LYS A 447 11.23 -41.12 20.84
C LYS A 447 10.99 -41.54 22.29
N ALA A 448 10.00 -40.96 22.97
CA ALA A 448 9.67 -41.33 24.34
C ALA A 448 9.22 -42.79 24.47
N PHE A 449 8.48 -43.31 23.49
CA PHE A 449 8.15 -44.72 23.40
C PHE A 449 9.39 -45.61 23.19
N ALA A 450 10.26 -45.23 22.24
CA ALA A 450 11.49 -45.96 21.95
C ALA A 450 12.47 -45.97 23.13
N ASP A 451 12.64 -44.84 23.82
CA ASP A 451 13.40 -44.74 25.06
C ASP A 451 12.77 -45.59 26.16
N GLY A 452 11.45 -45.57 26.30
CA GLY A 452 10.72 -46.42 27.24
C GLY A 452 10.96 -47.91 27.01
N LEU A 453 10.98 -48.33 25.74
CA LEU A 453 11.20 -49.72 25.32
C LEU A 453 12.65 -50.18 25.56
N LEU A 454 13.64 -49.32 25.30
CA LEU A 454 15.06 -49.66 25.40
C LEU A 454 15.68 -49.40 26.78
N ARG A 455 15.04 -48.56 27.62
CA ARG A 455 15.53 -48.20 28.96
C ARG A 455 15.95 -49.39 29.85
N PRO A 456 15.20 -50.51 29.93
CA PRO A 456 15.63 -51.66 30.72
C PRO A 456 16.98 -52.25 30.28
N LEU A 457 17.30 -52.17 28.98
CA LEU A 457 18.59 -52.60 28.44
C LEU A 457 19.69 -51.60 28.77
N TYR A 458 19.42 -50.29 28.64
CA TYR A 458 20.36 -49.24 29.02
C TYR A 458 20.73 -49.29 30.51
N GLU A 459 19.75 -49.50 31.40
CA GLU A 459 19.97 -49.65 32.84
C GLU A 459 20.80 -50.89 33.18
N HIS A 460 20.61 -51.99 32.43
CA HIS A 460 21.41 -53.20 32.60
C HIS A 460 22.85 -53.01 32.14
N ASP A 461 23.07 -52.42 30.96
CA ASP A 461 24.41 -52.14 30.44
C ASP A 461 25.16 -51.13 31.33
N ALA A 462 24.46 -50.21 32.01
CA ALA A 462 25.06 -49.26 32.95
C ALA A 462 25.58 -49.90 34.25
N THR A 463 25.04 -51.05 34.67
CA THR A 463 25.35 -51.70 35.95
C THR A 463 26.12 -53.02 35.82
N GLY A 464 26.19 -53.58 34.60
CA GLY A 464 26.83 -54.87 34.32
C GLY A 464 28.02 -54.79 33.35
N ARG A 465 28.64 -55.96 33.07
CA ARG A 465 29.56 -56.15 31.93
C ARG A 465 28.79 -56.55 30.66
N GLY A 466 27.70 -55.83 30.39
CA GLY A 466 26.80 -56.06 29.26
C GLY A 466 27.07 -55.04 28.16
N ASP A 467 27.07 -55.51 26.92
CA ASP A 467 26.97 -54.66 25.75
C ASP A 467 25.73 -55.11 24.98
N LEU A 468 24.59 -55.20 25.68
CA LEU A 468 23.36 -55.80 25.18
C LEU A 468 22.76 -54.95 24.08
N VAL A 469 22.78 -53.62 24.22
CA VAL A 469 22.25 -52.70 23.19
C VAL A 469 23.08 -52.79 21.91
N ALA A 470 24.41 -52.76 21.98
CA ALA A 470 25.23 -52.91 20.78
C ALA A 470 25.14 -54.33 20.21
N SER A 471 25.03 -55.35 21.06
CA SER A 471 24.85 -56.73 20.61
C SER A 471 23.52 -56.94 19.88
N LEU A 472 22.43 -56.33 20.37
CA LEU A 472 21.12 -56.35 19.74
C LEU A 472 21.16 -55.61 18.40
N ARG A 473 21.80 -54.43 18.36
CA ARG A 473 21.98 -53.64 17.15
C ARG A 473 22.75 -54.41 16.08
N ALA A 474 23.88 -55.02 16.44
CA ALA A 474 24.69 -55.80 15.50
C ALA A 474 23.94 -57.04 14.99
N TRP A 475 23.22 -57.75 15.87
CA TRP A 475 22.42 -58.91 15.49
C TRP A 475 21.27 -58.57 14.54
N LEU A 476 20.51 -57.49 14.82
CA LEU A 476 19.45 -57.00 13.95
C LEU A 476 19.99 -56.47 12.61
N SER A 477 21.14 -55.79 12.62
CA SER A 477 21.81 -55.28 11.40
C SER A 477 22.23 -56.39 10.44
N ARG A 478 22.44 -57.62 10.96
CA ARG A 478 22.75 -58.82 10.16
C ARG A 478 21.54 -59.75 10.01
N HIS A 479 20.32 -59.22 10.14
CA HIS A 479 19.07 -59.97 9.97
C HIS A 479 18.97 -61.23 10.86
N GLY A 480 19.59 -61.19 12.03
CA GLY A 480 19.62 -62.30 12.98
C GLY A 480 20.69 -63.38 12.71
N GLN A 481 21.62 -63.14 11.77
CA GLN A 481 22.72 -64.07 11.51
C GLN A 481 23.76 -64.04 12.62
N TRP A 482 23.87 -65.15 13.36
CA TRP A 482 24.72 -65.29 14.53
C TRP A 482 26.22 -65.09 14.23
N ASP A 483 26.76 -65.73 13.19
CA ASP A 483 28.20 -65.71 12.94
C ASP A 483 28.66 -64.34 12.41
N ALA A 484 27.88 -63.70 11.54
CA ALA A 484 28.18 -62.37 11.01
C ALA A 484 28.12 -61.29 12.12
N ALA A 485 27.07 -61.31 12.95
CA ALA A 485 26.93 -60.35 14.05
C ALA A 485 27.98 -60.56 15.15
N ALA A 486 28.36 -61.81 15.43
CA ALA A 486 29.41 -62.11 16.40
C ALA A 486 30.79 -61.63 15.91
N ALA A 487 31.06 -61.74 14.60
CA ALA A 487 32.26 -61.21 13.97
C ALA A 487 32.34 -59.68 14.07
N ASP A 488 31.25 -58.97 13.79
CA ASP A 488 31.20 -57.48 13.90
C ASP A 488 31.50 -56.99 15.33
N LEU A 489 31.14 -57.78 16.35
CA LEU A 489 31.34 -57.45 17.76
C LEU A 489 32.66 -58.00 18.35
N GLY A 490 33.43 -58.80 17.61
CA GLY A 490 34.64 -59.45 18.11
C GLY A 490 34.40 -60.48 19.23
N VAL A 491 33.21 -61.11 19.28
CA VAL A 491 32.85 -62.10 20.30
C VAL A 491 32.56 -63.48 19.70
N HIS A 492 32.52 -64.52 20.53
CA HIS A 492 32.11 -65.85 20.07
C HIS A 492 30.58 -65.93 19.91
N ARG A 493 30.09 -66.70 18.91
CA ARG A 493 28.65 -66.89 18.65
C ARG A 493 27.84 -67.33 19.87
N HIS A 494 28.44 -68.09 20.77
CA HIS A 494 27.79 -68.55 22.01
C HIS A 494 27.59 -67.40 23.00
N THR A 495 28.53 -66.45 23.06
CA THR A 495 28.40 -65.24 23.86
C THR A 495 27.28 -64.35 23.32
N LEU A 496 27.18 -64.19 22.00
CA LEU A 496 26.09 -63.41 21.39
C LEU A 496 24.71 -64.05 21.65
N ARG A 497 24.58 -65.38 21.54
CA ARG A 497 23.33 -66.08 21.89
C ARG A 497 22.95 -65.88 23.35
N TYR A 498 23.92 -65.95 24.26
CA TYR A 498 23.68 -65.67 25.68
C TYR A 498 23.18 -64.24 25.89
N ARG A 499 23.80 -63.25 25.23
CA ARG A 499 23.36 -61.85 25.28
C ARG A 499 21.95 -61.66 24.72
N MET A 500 21.61 -62.29 23.58
CA MET A 500 20.26 -62.18 23.00
C MET A 500 19.19 -62.83 23.88
N ARG A 501 19.49 -63.99 24.48
CA ARG A 501 18.60 -64.59 25.49
C ARG A 501 18.39 -63.65 26.68
N ARG A 502 19.43 -62.94 27.10
CA ARG A 502 19.33 -61.97 28.19
C ARG A 502 18.48 -60.75 27.80
N VAL A 503 18.56 -60.31 26.54
CA VAL A 503 17.67 -59.26 26.00
C VAL A 503 16.20 -59.72 26.03
N GLU A 504 15.90 -60.96 25.61
CA GLU A 504 14.55 -61.53 25.69
C GLU A 504 14.02 -61.59 27.13
N GLU A 505 14.86 -62.00 28.08
CA GLU A 505 14.51 -62.06 29.50
C GLU A 505 14.22 -60.68 30.10
N ILE A 506 15.01 -59.65 29.76
CA ILE A 506 14.84 -58.29 30.28
C ILE A 506 13.61 -57.62 29.69
N LEU A 507 13.37 -57.79 28.38
CA LEU A 507 12.24 -57.16 27.70
C LEU A 507 10.94 -57.94 27.86
N GLY A 508 10.99 -59.22 28.22
CA GLY A 508 9.83 -60.11 28.27
C GLY A 508 9.24 -60.39 26.89
N ARG A 509 10.05 -60.26 25.82
CA ARG A 509 9.63 -60.42 24.41
C ARG A 509 10.55 -61.40 23.70
N SER A 510 9.99 -62.25 22.85
CA SER A 510 10.80 -63.17 22.05
C SER A 510 11.37 -62.47 20.83
N LEU A 511 12.68 -62.63 20.63
CA LEU A 511 13.37 -62.21 19.44
C LEU A 511 13.14 -63.17 18.27
N ASP A 512 12.38 -64.26 18.40
CA ASP A 512 11.95 -65.06 17.24
C ASP A 512 10.74 -64.45 16.52
N ASP A 513 10.05 -63.52 17.16
CA ASP A 513 8.92 -62.79 16.59
C ASP A 513 9.41 -61.67 15.65
N PRO A 514 9.02 -61.68 14.35
CA PRO A 514 9.41 -60.64 13.41
C PRO A 514 8.91 -59.24 13.78
N ASP A 515 7.75 -59.12 14.44
CA ASP A 515 7.19 -57.83 14.85
C ASP A 515 8.02 -57.22 15.99
N VAL A 516 8.46 -58.07 16.93
CA VAL A 516 9.38 -57.68 18.01
C VAL A 516 10.72 -57.20 17.43
N ARG A 517 11.28 -57.92 16.45
CA ARG A 517 12.52 -57.50 15.77
C ARG A 517 12.37 -56.16 15.08
N MET A 518 11.23 -55.96 14.40
CA MET A 518 10.93 -54.71 13.70
C MET A 518 10.82 -53.54 14.69
N GLU A 519 10.03 -53.68 15.74
CA GLU A 519 9.86 -52.64 16.77
C GLU A 519 11.18 -52.27 17.45
N LEU A 520 11.99 -53.26 17.82
CA LEU A 520 13.30 -53.01 18.42
C LEU A 520 14.27 -52.36 17.45
N TRP A 521 14.24 -52.74 16.17
CA TRP A 521 15.05 -52.10 15.14
C TRP A 521 14.66 -50.63 14.94
N LEU A 522 13.36 -50.34 14.88
CA LEU A 522 12.84 -48.98 14.76
C LEU A 522 13.18 -48.15 16.01
N ALA A 523 13.03 -48.71 17.20
CA ALA A 523 13.39 -48.04 18.45
C ALA A 523 14.90 -47.71 18.53
N LEU A 524 15.77 -48.64 18.10
CA LEU A 524 17.22 -48.42 18.03
C LEU A 524 17.58 -47.31 17.02
N LYS A 525 16.83 -47.18 15.93
CA LYS A 525 17.03 -46.14 14.92
C LYS A 525 16.44 -44.78 15.33
N ALA A 526 15.36 -44.76 16.10
CA ALA A 526 14.74 -43.54 16.62
C ALA A 526 15.57 -42.88 17.74
N THR A 527 16.37 -43.68 18.47
CA THR A 527 17.20 -43.24 19.60
C THR A 527 18.69 -43.07 19.24
N SER A 528 19.12 -43.51 18.05
CA SER A 528 20.45 -43.21 17.55
C SER A 528 20.48 -41.78 17.00
N THR A 529 20.95 -40.83 17.80
CA THR A 529 21.45 -39.55 17.29
C THR A 529 22.59 -39.86 16.31
N ASP A 530 22.56 -39.26 15.12
CA ASP A 530 23.53 -39.44 14.03
C ASP A 530 24.98 -39.61 14.52
N GLN A 531 25.65 -40.66 14.01
CA GLN A 531 27.09 -40.62 13.73
C GLN A 531 27.29 -40.23 12.27
#